data_AF-A0AAV3XQ43-F1
#
_entry.id   AF-A0AAV3XQ43-F1
#
_cell.length_a   1.000
_cell.length_b   1.000
_cell.length_c   1.000
_cell.angle_alpha   90.00
_cell.angle_beta   90.00
_cell.angle_gamma   90.00
#
_symmetry.space_group_name_H-M   'P 1'
#
loop_
_entity.id
_entity.type
_entity.pdbx_description
1 polymer ?
#
loop_
_entity_poly.entity_id
_entity_poly.type
_entity_poly.pdbx_seq_one_letter_code
_entity_poly.pdbx_strand_id
1 'polypeptide(L)'
;MATLITLPDKHSQAEHGNEGGEMTVGVGMSPGDKSYDEPYWYVTPWPYPDTTNLPQVDGGGFWHTQHWVGAVLKASQLTQESASAQAKQVRVFLDSAVKASKALLEAEG
;
A
#
# COMPACT_ATOMS: atom_id res chain seq x y z
N MET A 1 6.72 10.22 7.89
CA MET A 1 7.49 10.33 6.62
C MET A 1 6.78 9.47 5.59
N ALA A 2 6.64 9.95 4.37
CA ALA A 2 6.03 9.21 3.27
C ALA A 2 6.95 9.25 2.05
N THR A 3 6.93 8.18 1.28
CA THR A 3 7.66 7.96 0.02
C THR A 3 6.64 7.65 -1.06
N LEU A 4 6.74 8.30 -2.21
CA LEU A 4 5.91 8.01 -3.37
C LEU A 4 6.75 7.31 -4.44
N ILE A 5 6.23 6.21 -5.00
CA ILE A 5 6.85 5.46 -6.10
C ILE A 5 5.95 5.64 -7.33
N THR A 6 6.45 6.31 -8.37
CA THR A 6 5.75 6.40 -9.67
C THR A 6 6.11 5.19 -10.54
N LEU A 7 5.12 4.57 -11.17
CA LEU A 7 5.32 3.50 -12.15
C LEU A 7 5.31 4.11 -13.56
N PRO A 8 6.19 3.66 -14.48
CA PRO A 8 6.19 4.15 -15.85
C PRO A 8 4.88 3.78 -16.54
N ASP A 9 4.24 4.76 -17.18
CA ASP A 9 3.05 4.55 -17.99
C ASP A 9 3.38 3.71 -19.23
N LYS A 10 2.66 2.58 -19.41
CA LYS A 10 2.79 1.71 -20.59
C LYS A 10 2.09 2.28 -21.83
N HIS A 11 1.32 3.36 -21.72
CA HIS A 11 0.52 3.96 -22.79
C HIS A 11 1.04 5.31 -23.32
N SER A 12 2.36 5.50 -23.36
CA SER A 12 2.95 6.69 -23.99
C SER A 12 2.98 6.60 -25.54
N GLN A 13 1.85 6.25 -26.21
CA GLN A 13 1.64 6.44 -27.67
C GLN A 13 0.16 6.41 -28.16
N ALA A 14 -0.86 6.67 -27.32
CA ALA A 14 -2.25 6.75 -27.82
C ALA A 14 -2.81 8.18 -27.65
N GLU A 15 -2.86 8.92 -28.75
CA GLU A 15 -3.59 10.18 -28.82
C GLU A 15 -5.11 9.93 -28.73
N HIS A 16 -5.79 10.81 -27.99
CA HIS A 16 -7.23 10.98 -27.86
C HIS A 16 -7.98 9.92 -27.01
N GLY A 17 -8.21 10.27 -25.74
CA GLY A 17 -9.52 10.04 -25.11
C GLY A 17 -9.65 8.95 -24.04
N ASN A 18 -8.60 8.61 -23.30
CA ASN A 18 -8.76 7.89 -22.04
C ASN A 18 -7.87 8.51 -20.96
N GLU A 19 -8.45 8.95 -19.83
CA GLU A 19 -7.76 9.62 -18.72
C GLU A 19 -6.96 8.60 -17.87
N GLY A 20 -6.00 7.91 -18.48
CA GLY A 20 -5.05 7.06 -17.78
C GLY A 20 -4.04 7.91 -17.02
N GLY A 21 -4.37 8.33 -15.80
CA GLY A 21 -3.46 9.08 -14.92
C GLY A 21 -2.23 8.26 -14.49
N GLU A 22 -1.18 8.94 -14.03
CA GLU A 22 0.04 8.29 -13.53
C GLU A 22 -0.27 7.28 -12.41
N MET A 23 0.23 6.05 -12.57
CA MET A 23 0.12 5.01 -11.54
C MET A 23 1.17 5.22 -10.46
N THR A 24 0.77 5.22 -9.19
CA THR A 24 1.69 5.42 -8.08
C THR A 24 1.45 4.44 -6.93
N VAL A 25 2.48 4.22 -6.13
CA VAL A 25 2.39 3.52 -4.85
C VAL A 25 2.92 4.44 -3.76
N GLY A 26 2.02 4.90 -2.90
CA GLY A 26 2.36 5.67 -1.69
C GLY A 26 2.74 4.73 -0.55
N VAL A 27 3.87 5.00 0.12
CA VAL A 27 4.36 4.23 1.27
C VAL A 27 4.59 5.20 2.42
N GLY A 28 4.12 4.92 3.62
CA GLY A 28 4.36 5.82 4.73
C GLY A 28 3.98 5.28 6.09
N MET A 29 4.07 6.17 7.07
CA MET A 29 3.57 5.96 8.42
C MET A 29 2.80 7.18 8.86
N SER A 30 1.64 6.95 9.48
CA SER A 30 0.82 7.95 10.14
C SER A 30 0.94 7.78 11.65
N PRO A 31 1.02 8.87 12.45
CA PRO A 31 0.96 8.79 13.91
C PRO A 31 -0.44 8.43 14.44
N GLY A 32 -1.45 8.42 13.57
CA GLY A 32 -2.86 8.21 13.88
C GLY A 32 -3.74 9.20 13.10
N ASP A 33 -4.95 8.79 12.76
CA ASP A 33 -5.94 9.57 12.04
C ASP A 33 -7.38 9.14 12.43
N LYS A 34 -8.38 9.47 11.60
CA LYS A 34 -9.77 9.06 11.84
C LYS A 34 -10.02 7.58 11.56
N SER A 35 -9.16 6.94 10.77
CA SER A 35 -9.26 5.51 10.44
C SER A 35 -8.70 4.67 11.59
N TYR A 36 -7.57 5.10 12.17
CA TYR A 36 -6.90 4.44 13.28
C TYR A 36 -6.36 5.47 14.26
N ASP A 37 -6.75 5.36 15.54
CA ASP A 37 -6.30 6.22 16.63
C ASP A 37 -4.94 5.83 17.21
N GLU A 38 -4.12 5.14 16.42
CA GLU A 38 -2.78 4.65 16.77
C GLU A 38 -1.83 4.80 15.58
N PRO A 39 -0.50 4.76 15.79
CA PRO A 39 0.43 4.77 14.68
C PRO A 39 0.26 3.55 13.78
N TYR A 40 0.35 3.75 12.46
CA TYR A 40 0.28 2.66 11.49
C TYR A 40 1.14 2.93 10.26
N TRP A 41 1.68 1.87 9.67
CA TRP A 41 2.31 1.89 8.37
C TRP A 41 1.27 1.60 7.29
N TYR A 42 1.43 2.24 6.13
CA TYR A 42 0.54 2.05 5.00
C TYR A 42 1.29 1.93 3.68
N VAL A 43 0.68 1.18 2.75
CA VAL A 43 1.03 1.16 1.33
C VAL A 43 -0.25 1.29 0.51
N THR A 44 -0.36 2.32 -0.32
CA THR A 44 -1.57 2.63 -1.09
C THR A 44 -1.26 2.68 -2.59
N PRO A 45 -1.85 1.79 -3.41
CA PRO A 45 -1.84 1.94 -4.86
C PRO A 45 -2.77 3.09 -5.29
N TRP A 46 -2.40 3.80 -6.35
CA TRP A 46 -3.27 4.73 -7.07
C TRP A 46 -3.15 4.49 -8.58
N PRO A 47 -4.25 4.41 -9.34
CA PRO A 47 -5.66 4.43 -8.89
C PRO A 47 -6.02 3.35 -7.87
N TYR A 48 -7.12 3.54 -7.12
CA TYR A 48 -7.57 2.51 -6.18
C TYR A 48 -8.08 1.29 -6.93
N PRO A 49 -7.57 0.09 -6.62
CA PRO A 49 -7.94 -1.12 -7.33
C PRO A 49 -9.30 -1.65 -6.89
N ASP A 50 -9.83 -2.61 -7.65
CA ASP A 50 -10.99 -3.40 -7.25
C ASP A 50 -10.70 -4.14 -5.93
N THR A 51 -11.62 -4.02 -4.97
CA THR A 51 -11.45 -4.57 -3.61
C THR A 51 -12.00 -5.99 -3.43
N THR A 52 -12.58 -6.59 -4.47
CA THR A 52 -13.21 -7.92 -4.44
C THR A 52 -12.20 -9.03 -4.22
N ASN A 53 -10.97 -8.89 -4.74
CA ASN A 53 -9.93 -9.90 -4.65
C ASN A 53 -8.55 -9.29 -4.41
N LEU A 54 -8.34 -8.76 -3.20
CA LEU A 54 -7.05 -8.20 -2.81
C LEU A 54 -6.07 -9.33 -2.41
N PRO A 55 -4.82 -9.30 -2.89
CA PRO A 55 -3.80 -10.29 -2.55
C PRO A 55 -3.45 -10.25 -1.06
N GLN A 56 -3.04 -11.38 -0.50
CA GLN A 56 -2.55 -11.41 0.88
C GLN A 56 -1.32 -10.51 1.06
N VAL A 57 -1.24 -9.83 2.20
CA VAL A 57 -0.05 -9.10 2.65
C VAL A 57 0.55 -9.78 3.87
N ASP A 58 1.87 -9.81 3.94
CA ASP A 58 2.60 -10.49 5.01
C ASP A 58 2.91 -9.56 6.19
N GLY A 59 3.58 -10.07 7.22
CA GLY A 59 3.99 -9.27 8.38
C GLY A 59 2.85 -8.90 9.33
N GLY A 60 1.68 -9.53 9.19
CA GLY A 60 0.49 -9.27 10.01
C GLY A 60 -0.31 -8.05 9.56
N GLY A 61 -0.03 -7.51 8.37
CA GLY A 61 -0.84 -6.46 7.77
C GLY A 61 -2.17 -6.96 7.23
N PHE A 62 -3.02 -6.03 6.82
CA PHE A 62 -4.32 -6.29 6.18
C PHE A 62 -4.68 -5.15 5.22
N TRP A 63 -5.69 -5.33 4.37
CA TRP A 63 -6.18 -4.26 3.51
C TRP A 63 -7.26 -3.42 4.19
N HIS A 64 -7.06 -2.10 4.18
CA HIS A 64 -8.09 -1.11 4.43
C HIS A 64 -8.81 -0.79 3.11
N THR A 65 -10.14 -0.70 3.14
CA THR A 65 -10.98 -0.50 1.94
C THR A 65 -12.08 0.55 2.12
N GLN A 66 -12.14 1.23 3.27
CA GLN A 66 -13.20 2.21 3.57
C GLN A 66 -12.69 3.63 3.28
N HIS A 67 -13.29 4.32 2.32
CA HIS A 67 -12.90 5.68 1.87
C HIS A 67 -11.54 5.76 1.15
N TRP A 68 -10.60 4.87 1.43
CA TRP A 68 -9.35 4.69 0.69
C TRP A 68 -8.96 3.22 0.64
N VAL A 69 -8.11 2.85 -0.33
CA VAL A 69 -7.60 1.48 -0.47
C VAL A 69 -6.10 1.45 -0.21
N GLY A 70 -5.68 0.61 0.74
CA GLY A 70 -4.27 0.39 1.02
C GLY A 70 -4.01 -0.69 2.07
N ALA A 71 -2.84 -1.32 1.99
CA ALA A 71 -2.37 -2.25 3.00
C ALA A 71 -1.94 -1.48 4.25
N VAL A 72 -2.26 -2.01 5.43
CA VAL A 72 -2.03 -1.39 6.73
C VAL A 72 -1.41 -2.39 7.70
N LEU A 73 -0.43 -1.91 8.49
CA LEU A 73 0.05 -2.58 9.69
C LEU A 73 0.00 -1.58 10.85
N LYS A 74 -0.83 -1.85 11.86
CA LYS A 74 -0.97 -0.98 13.04
C LYS A 74 0.10 -1.29 14.07
N ALA A 75 0.48 -0.29 14.87
CA ALA A 75 1.48 -0.44 15.93
C ALA A 75 1.08 -1.51 16.96
N SER A 76 -0.21 -1.60 17.31
CA SER A 76 -0.75 -2.65 18.20
C SER A 76 -0.58 -4.08 17.67
N GLN A 77 -0.33 -4.26 16.37
CA GLN A 77 -0.11 -5.58 15.75
C GLN A 77 1.37 -5.99 15.72
N LEU A 78 2.28 -5.12 16.19
CA LEU A 78 3.69 -5.44 16.24
C LEU A 78 3.97 -6.50 17.30
N THR A 79 4.90 -7.41 16.98
CA THR A 79 5.45 -8.37 17.93
C THR A 79 6.03 -7.66 19.16
N GLN A 80 5.88 -8.30 20.33
CA GLN A 80 6.36 -7.78 21.60
C GLN A 80 7.74 -8.33 21.98
N GLU A 81 8.37 -9.12 21.11
CA GLU A 81 9.65 -9.80 21.41
C GLU A 81 10.82 -8.83 21.59
N SER A 82 11.06 -7.95 20.60
CA SER A 82 12.14 -6.97 20.62
C SER A 82 11.97 -5.93 19.53
N ALA A 83 12.62 -4.77 19.66
CA ALA A 83 12.65 -3.73 18.62
C ALA A 83 13.21 -4.24 17.27
N SER A 84 14.17 -5.17 17.30
CA SER A 84 14.72 -5.79 16.08
C SER A 84 13.68 -6.68 15.39
N ALA A 85 12.92 -7.45 16.17
CA ALA A 85 11.83 -8.27 15.64
C ALA A 85 10.70 -7.41 15.05
N GLN A 86 10.37 -6.29 15.70
CA GLN A 86 9.42 -5.30 15.18
C GLN A 86 9.89 -4.70 13.85
N ALA A 87 11.16 -4.27 13.78
CA ALA A 87 11.73 -3.73 12.55
C ALA A 87 11.73 -4.76 11.41
N LYS A 88 11.97 -6.04 11.72
CA LYS A 88 11.86 -7.14 10.74
C LYS A 88 10.41 -7.32 10.27
N GLN A 89 9.44 -7.33 11.17
CA GLN A 89 8.02 -7.45 10.83
C GLN A 89 7.56 -6.31 9.91
N VAL A 90 7.91 -5.06 10.25
CA VAL A 90 7.57 -3.89 9.43
C VAL A 90 8.19 -4.01 8.03
N ARG A 91 9.43 -4.46 7.90
CA ARG A 91 10.06 -4.67 6.57
C ARG A 91 9.33 -5.73 5.76
N VAL A 92 9.00 -6.88 6.36
CA VAL A 92 8.23 -7.95 5.70
C VAL A 92 6.88 -7.43 5.20
N PHE A 93 6.18 -6.66 6.04
CA PHE A 93 4.93 -6.01 5.65
C PHE A 93 5.12 -5.06 4.46
N LEU A 94 6.05 -4.11 4.55
CA LEU A 94 6.27 -3.11 3.49
C LEU A 94 6.68 -3.75 2.16
N ASP A 95 7.58 -4.73 2.18
CA ASP A 95 8.03 -5.42 0.97
C ASP A 95 6.88 -6.18 0.29
N SER A 96 6.09 -6.93 1.07
CA SER A 96 4.94 -7.67 0.54
C SER A 96 3.84 -6.74 0.02
N ALA A 97 3.56 -5.66 0.74
CA ALA A 97 2.50 -4.71 0.41
C ALA A 97 2.84 -3.86 -0.83
N VAL A 98 4.11 -3.46 -1.01
CA VAL A 98 4.58 -2.79 -2.23
C VAL A 98 4.49 -3.74 -3.43
N LYS A 99 4.93 -5.00 -3.27
CA LYS A 99 4.81 -6.01 -4.33
C LYS A 99 3.35 -6.24 -4.74
N ALA A 100 2.47 -6.39 -3.75
CA ALA A 100 1.03 -6.55 -3.96
C ALA A 100 0.40 -5.34 -4.68
N SER A 101 0.73 -4.12 -4.23
CA SER A 101 0.21 -2.88 -4.82
C SER A 101 0.64 -2.72 -6.29
N LYS A 102 1.89 -3.04 -6.61
CA LYS A 102 2.37 -3.03 -8.00
C LYS A 102 1.64 -4.07 -8.87
N ALA A 103 1.45 -5.28 -8.36
CA ALA A 103 0.75 -6.33 -9.09
C ALA A 103 -0.72 -5.97 -9.38
N LEU A 104 -1.39 -5.28 -8.45
CA LEU A 104 -2.74 -4.76 -8.66
C LEU A 104 -2.77 -3.73 -9.79
N LEU A 105 -1.87 -2.74 -9.75
CA LEU A 105 -1.79 -1.70 -10.80
C LEU A 105 -1.41 -2.28 -12.17
N GLU A 106 -0.57 -3.31 -12.21
CA GLU A 106 -0.22 -4.00 -13.46
C GLU A 106 -1.35 -4.88 -14.02
N ALA A 107 -2.30 -5.31 -13.19
CA ALA A 107 -3.44 -6.13 -13.63
C ALA A 107 -4.61 -5.28 -14.16
N GLU A 108 -4.65 -3.99 -13.82
CA GLU A 108 -5.70 -3.04 -14.22
C GLU A 108 -5.35 -2.21 -15.47
N GLY A 109 -4.10 -2.26 -15.93
CA GLY A 109 -3.63 -1.65 -17.19
C GLY A 109 -3.34 -2.68 -18.27
#